data_AF-A0A1G5E6N8-F1
#
_entry.id   AF-A0A1G5E6N8-F1
#
_cell.length_a   1.000
_cell.length_b   1.000
_cell.length_c   1.000
_cell.angle_alpha   90.00
_cell.angle_beta   90.00
_cell.angle_gamma   90.00
#
_symmetry.space_group_name_H-M   'P 1'
#
loop_
_entity.id
_entity.type
_entity.pdbx_description
1 polymer ?
#
loop_
_entity_poly.entity_id
_entity_poly.type
_entity_poly.pdbx_seq_one_letter_code
_entity_poly.pdbx_strand_id
1 'polypeptide(L)' 'MSYCSWDQSSELIIKYHDSEWGVPLHDDRGQFEFPMMEVMQCGLNWNMMINKREIFR' A
#
# COMPACT_ATOMS: atom_id res chain seq x y z
N MET A 1 -8.07 -3.11 19.73
CA MET A 1 -7.44 -2.18 18.77
C MET A 1 -8.51 -1.80 17.77
N SER A 2 -8.74 -0.51 17.52
CA SER A 2 -9.65 -0.11 16.45
C SER A 2 -8.87 -0.10 15.14
N TYR A 3 -9.40 -0.80 14.15
CA TYR A 3 -8.94 -0.76 12.77
C TYR A 3 -9.17 0.63 12.16
N CYS A 4 -8.35 1.00 11.17
CA CYS A 4 -8.55 2.23 10.42
C CYS A 4 -9.82 2.11 9.57
N SER A 5 -10.55 3.20 9.35
CA SER A 5 -11.82 3.13 8.61
C SER A 5 -11.72 2.67 7.15
N TRP A 6 -10.50 2.60 6.60
CA TRP A 6 -10.22 2.30 5.20
C TRP A 6 -9.61 0.90 4.95
N ASP A 7 -9.31 0.13 6.00
CA ASP A 7 -8.55 -1.13 5.88
C ASP A 7 -9.38 -2.36 5.46
N GLN A 8 -10.70 -2.28 5.44
CA GLN A 8 -11.60 -3.42 5.19
C GLN A 8 -12.04 -3.61 3.73
N SER A 9 -11.27 -3.09 2.76
CA SER A 9 -11.66 -3.16 1.34
C SER A 9 -11.33 -4.49 0.64
N SER A 10 -10.34 -5.25 1.13
CA SER A 10 -9.99 -6.59 0.65
C SER A 10 -9.08 -7.31 1.65
N GLU A 11 -9.00 -8.65 1.60
CA GLU A 11 -8.05 -9.40 2.44
C GLU A 11 -6.59 -8.98 2.21
N LEU A 12 -6.26 -8.59 0.97
CA LEU A 12 -4.93 -8.11 0.62
C LEU A 12 -4.64 -6.74 1.25
N ILE A 13 -5.64 -5.86 1.32
CA ILE A 13 -5.50 -4.56 2.00
C ILE A 13 -5.39 -4.73 3.51
N ILE A 14 -6.13 -5.68 4.11
CA ILE A 14 -5.98 -6.00 5.55
C ILE A 14 -4.55 -6.46 5.83
N LYS A 15 -4.01 -7.39 5.03
CA LYS A 15 -2.62 -7.85 5.19
C LYS A 15 -1.61 -6.71 5.03
N TYR A 16 -1.78 -5.87 4.02
CA TYR A 16 -0.95 -4.69 3.81
C TYR A 16 -1.02 -3.72 5.00
N HIS A 17 -2.22 -3.41 5.49
CA HIS A 17 -2.43 -2.53 6.63
C HIS A 17 -1.73 -3.07 7.88
N ASP A 18 -1.90 -4.36 8.18
CA ASP A 18 -1.42 -4.96 9.41
C ASP A 18 0.10 -5.20 9.43
N SER A 19 0.73 -5.34 8.26
CA SER A 19 2.16 -5.71 8.17
C SER A 19 3.07 -4.68 7.54
N GLU A 20 2.54 -3.71 6.78
CA GLU A 20 3.35 -2.75 6.03
C GLU A 20 2.97 -1.30 6.31
N TRP A 21 1.68 -0.99 6.49
CA TRP A 21 1.24 0.39 6.67
C TRP A 21 1.66 0.96 8.02
N GLY A 22 2.40 2.08 7.97
CA GLY A 22 2.95 2.73 9.17
C GLY A 22 4.18 2.02 9.78
N VAL A 23 4.67 0.93 9.16
CA VAL A 23 5.90 0.25 9.57
C VAL A 23 7.10 0.95 8.93
N PRO A 24 8.13 1.35 9.70
CA PRO A 24 9.33 1.98 9.14
C PRO A 24 10.04 1.06 8.14
N LEU A 25 10.27 1.56 6.93
CA LEU A 25 11.02 0.89 5.87
C LEU A 25 12.35 1.60 5.65
N HIS A 26 13.45 0.83 5.62
CA HIS A 26 14.82 1.36 5.50
C HIS A 26 15.55 0.89 4.23
N ASP A 27 14.86 0.18 3.34
CA ASP A 27 15.38 -0.24 2.03
C ASP A 27 15.07 0.81 0.96
N ASP A 28 16.10 1.29 0.24
CA ASP A 28 15.97 2.37 -0.75
C ASP A 28 15.00 2.01 -1.89
N ARG A 29 15.00 0.76 -2.37
CA ARG A 29 14.13 0.33 -3.47
C ARG A 29 12.68 0.31 -3.04
N GLY A 30 12.39 -0.27 -1.88
CA GLY A 30 11.04 -0.26 -1.31
C GLY A 30 10.58 1.16 -0.94
N GLN A 31 11.49 2.02 -0.47
CA GLN A 31 11.19 3.44 -0.25
C GLN A 31 10.87 4.18 -1.55
N PHE A 32 11.43 3.80 -2.70
CA PHE A 32 11.09 4.40 -4.00
C PHE A 32 9.79 3.83 -4.58
N GLU A 33 9.49 2.55 -4.33
CA GLU A 33 8.28 1.86 -4.77
C GLU A 33 7.01 2.59 -4.30
N PHE A 34 6.92 2.94 -3.01
CA PHE A 34 5.72 3.56 -2.44
C PHE A 34 5.40 4.95 -3.02
N PRO A 35 6.33 5.92 -3.10
CA PRO A 35 6.13 7.19 -3.79
C PRO A 35 5.71 7.02 -5.25
N MET A 36 6.28 6.06 -5.99
CA MET A 36 5.85 5.77 -7.36
C MET A 36 4.40 5.28 -7.40
N MET A 37 4.01 4.41 -6.48
CA MET A 37 2.62 3.95 -6.34
C MET A 37 1.67 5.10 -5.99
N GLU A 38 2.05 6.00 -5.08
CA GLU A 38 1.27 7.18 -4.70
C GLU A 38 1.07 8.15 -5.88
N VAL A 39 2.10 8.41 -6.68
CA VAL A 39 1.99 9.25 -7.87
C VAL A 39 1.03 8.63 -8.89
N MET A 40 1.14 7.32 -9.11
CA MET A 40 0.31 6.59 -10.08
C MET A 40 -1.14 6.37 -9.60
N GLN A 41 -1.41 6.57 -8.30
CA GLN A 41 -2.74 6.40 -7.73
C GLN A 41 -3.70 7.54 -8.09
N CYS A 42 -3.23 8.66 -8.63
CA CYS A 42 -4.07 9.83 -8.93
C CYS A 42 -5.38 9.47 -9.66
N GLY A 43 -6.51 9.66 -8.98
CA GLY A 43 -7.85 9.35 -9.50
C GLY A 43 -8.30 7.89 -9.38
N LEU A 44 -7.51 7.03 -8.76
CA LEU A 44 -7.78 5.61 -8.52
C LEU A 44 -7.93 5.32 -7.01
N ASN A 45 -8.17 4.06 -6.64
CA ASN A 45 -8.18 3.66 -5.23
C ASN A 45 -6.90 2.88 -4.86
N TRP A 46 -6.50 2.93 -3.59
CA TRP A 46 -5.29 2.27 -3.11
C TRP A 46 -5.32 0.74 -3.25
N ASN A 47 -6.50 0.13 -3.11
CA ASN A 47 -6.69 -1.31 -3.36
C ASN A 47 -6.24 -1.69 -4.78
N MET A 48 -6.51 -0.87 -5.79
CA MET A 48 -6.05 -1.10 -7.16
C MET A 48 -4.53 -1.03 -7.28
N MET A 49 -3.88 -0.12 -6.55
CA MET A 49 -2.42 -0.04 -6.51
C MET A 49 -1.80 -1.29 -5.88
N ILE A 50 -2.33 -1.73 -4.74
CA ILE A 50 -1.86 -2.95 -4.06
C ILE A 50 -2.06 -4.20 -4.93
N ASN A 51 -3.17 -4.30 -5.67
CA ASN A 51 -3.39 -5.40 -6.63
C ASN A 51 -2.43 -5.36 -7.83
N LYS A 52 -1.93 -4.17 -8.20
CA LYS A 52 -1.02 -3.95 -9.35
C LYS A 52 0.45 -3.76 -8.93
N ARG A 53 0.78 -4.01 -7.66
CA ARG A 53 2.07 -3.71 -7.05
C ARG A 53 3.26 -4.34 -7.76
N GLU A 54 3.09 -5.53 -8.34
CA GLU A 54 4.14 -6.22 -9.11
C GLU A 54 4.64 -5.42 -10.33
N ILE A 55 3.91 -4.41 -10.81
CA ILE A 55 4.39 -3.52 -11.89
C ILE A 55 5.53 -2.60 -11.41
N PHE A 56 5.59 -2.33 -10.10
CA PHE A 56 6.53 -1.40 -9.48
C PHE A 56 7.75 -2.10 -8.87
N ARG A 57 7.72 -3.43 -8.80
CA ARG A 57 8.81 -4.28 -8.29
C ARG A 57 9.75 -4.65 -9.42
#